data_AF-A0A3G9JNQ5-F1
#
_entry.id   AF-A0A3G9JNQ5-F1
#
_cell.length_a   1.000
_cell.length_b   1.000
_cell.length_c   1.000
_cell.angle_alpha   90.00
_cell.angle_beta   90.00
_cell.angle_gamma   90.00
#
_symmetry.space_group_name_H-M   'P 1'
#
loop_
_entity.id
_entity.type
_entity.pdbx_description
1 polymer ?
#
loop_
_entity_poly.entity_id
_entity_poly.type
_entity_poly.pdbx_seq_one_letter_code
_entity_poly.pdbx_strand_id
1 'polypeptide(L)'
;MAKAAKIVDQIWQNLNCLFIPETIAMKAEASQIIAEKLVPSEDVFIYLTAKYGAAEIFLSENRELIKIIADFDCLTSEEFLDKYLRQMPP
;
A
#
# COMPACT_ATOMS: atom_id res chain seq x y z
N MET A 1 -13.94 -23.87 -9.12
CA MET A 1 -12.65 -23.18 -9.30
C MET A 1 -12.64 -22.16 -10.45
N ALA A 2 -13.29 -22.39 -11.59
CA ALA A 2 -13.25 -21.47 -12.74
C ALA A 2 -13.80 -20.04 -12.53
N LYS A 3 -14.79 -19.84 -11.64
CA LYS A 3 -15.41 -18.52 -11.41
C LYS A 3 -14.53 -17.55 -10.60
N ALA A 4 -13.86 -18.03 -9.55
CA ALA A 4 -13.00 -17.20 -8.71
C ALA A 4 -11.78 -16.70 -9.49
N ALA A 5 -11.17 -17.58 -10.29
CA ALA A 5 -10.06 -17.21 -11.18
C ALA A 5 -10.46 -16.11 -12.16
N LYS A 6 -11.67 -16.17 -12.73
CA LYS A 6 -12.18 -15.14 -13.64
C LYS A 6 -12.35 -13.77 -12.96
N ILE A 7 -12.80 -13.75 -11.71
CA ILE A 7 -12.94 -12.49 -10.95
C ILE A 7 -11.57 -11.87 -10.69
N VAL A 8 -10.60 -12.67 -10.24
CA VAL A 8 -9.23 -12.20 -10.01
C VAL A 8 -8.61 -11.66 -11.29
N ASP A 9 -8.76 -12.37 -12.41
CA ASP A 9 -8.28 -11.93 -13.72
C ASP A 9 -8.90 -10.59 -14.15
N GLN A 10 -10.21 -10.41 -13.96
CA GLN A 10 -10.89 -9.14 -14.22
C GLN A 10 -10.38 -8.01 -13.32
N ILE A 11 -10.12 -8.26 -12.04
CA ILE A 11 -9.55 -7.24 -11.15
C ILE A 11 -8.19 -6.79 -11.68
N TRP A 12 -7.29 -7.73 -11.98
CA TRP A 12 -5.96 -7.41 -12.52
C TRP A 12 -6.01 -6.64 -13.84
N GLN A 13 -6.91 -7.00 -14.75
CA GLN A 13 -7.08 -6.30 -16.02
C GLN A 13 -7.55 -4.85 -15.88
N ASN A 14 -8.20 -4.51 -14.76
CA ASN A 14 -8.68 -3.16 -14.48
C ASN A 14 -7.74 -2.35 -13.57
N LEU A 15 -6.67 -2.96 -13.05
CA LEU A 15 -5.68 -2.28 -12.21
C LEU A 15 -4.51 -1.77 -13.05
N ASN A 16 -4.17 -0.49 -12.87
CA ASN A 16 -2.91 0.04 -13.38
C ASN A 16 -1.76 -0.44 -12.48
N CYS A 17 -1.05 -1.47 -12.91
CA CYS A 17 0.03 -2.07 -12.15
C CYS A 17 1.36 -1.36 -12.48
N LEU A 18 1.84 -0.54 -11.56
CA LEU A 18 3.13 0.14 -11.69
C LEU A 18 4.18 -0.61 -10.88
N PHE A 19 5.34 -0.86 -11.51
CA PHE A 19 6.49 -1.44 -10.83
C PHE A 19 7.42 -0.32 -10.37
N ILE A 20 7.67 -0.24 -9.06
CA ILE A 20 8.61 0.71 -8.46
C ILE A 20 9.93 -0.01 -8.23
N PRO A 21 10.99 0.26 -9.01
CA PRO A 21 12.26 -0.41 -8.84
C PRO A 21 12.96 0.08 -7.57
N GLU A 22 13.60 -0.85 -6.86
CA GLU A 22 14.45 -0.49 -5.73
C GLU A 22 15.60 0.43 -6.16
N THR A 23 15.76 1.54 -5.44
CA THR A 23 16.86 2.48 -5.65
C THR A 23 17.88 2.45 -4.52
N ILE A 24 19.05 3.06 -4.75
CA ILE A 24 20.07 3.22 -3.69
C ILE A 24 19.51 4.03 -2.51
N ALA A 25 18.72 5.06 -2.80
CA ALA A 25 18.07 5.88 -1.77
C ALA A 25 17.09 5.05 -0.92
N MET A 26 16.24 4.24 -1.56
CA MET A 26 15.33 3.33 -0.87
C MET A 26 16.07 2.36 0.04
N LYS A 27 17.19 1.77 -0.42
CA LYS A 27 17.98 0.83 0.39
C LYS A 27 18.63 1.49 1.61
N ALA A 28 19.11 2.72 1.45
CA ALA A 28 19.68 3.48 2.56
C ALA A 28 18.61 3.80 3.61
N GLU A 29 17.44 4.27 3.18
CA GLU A 29 16.30 4.58 4.05
C GLU A 29 15.74 3.32 4.73
N ALA A 30 15.62 2.21 4.00
CA ALA A 30 15.23 0.91 4.56
C ALA A 30 16.15 0.52 5.72
N SER A 31 17.45 0.68 5.54
CA SER A 31 18.45 0.34 6.56
C SER A 31 18.30 1.18 7.82
N GLN A 32 17.90 2.46 7.68
CA GLN A 32 17.63 3.35 8.81
C GLN A 32 16.37 2.92 9.56
N ILE A 33 15.25 2.71 8.86
CA ILE A 33 13.97 2.31 9.46
C ILE A 33 14.11 0.96 10.19
N ILE A 34 14.83 0.01 9.59
CA ILE A 34 15.10 -1.30 10.20
C ILE A 34 15.90 -1.15 11.50
N ALA A 35 16.91 -0.27 11.52
CA ALA A 35 17.70 -0.02 12.73
C ALA A 35 16.86 0.59 13.86
N GLU A 36 15.89 1.44 13.53
CA GLU A 36 14.98 2.08 14.48
C GLU A 36 13.86 1.14 14.98
N LYS A 37 13.65 0.00 14.31
CA LYS A 37 12.65 -1.03 14.66
C LYS A 37 11.21 -0.49 14.76
N LEU A 38 10.89 0.55 13.98
CA LEU A 38 9.56 1.16 13.96
C LEU A 38 8.51 0.28 13.27
N VAL A 39 8.94 -0.49 12.26
CA VAL A 39 8.10 -1.35 11.42
C VAL A 39 8.82 -2.68 11.18
N PRO A 40 8.11 -3.82 11.05
CA PRO A 40 8.72 -5.09 10.71
C PRO A 40 9.52 -5.01 9.41
N SER A 41 10.68 -5.68 9.37
CA SER A 41 11.60 -5.60 8.23
C SER A 41 10.97 -6.01 6.90
N GLU A 42 10.00 -6.93 6.94
CA GLU A 42 9.21 -7.40 5.81
C GLU A 42 8.28 -6.32 5.23
N ASP A 43 7.83 -5.39 6.07
CA ASP A 43 6.86 -4.35 5.70
C ASP A 43 7.55 -3.05 5.30
N VAL A 44 8.85 -2.88 5.60
CA VAL A 44 9.62 -1.67 5.25
C VAL A 44 9.59 -1.39 3.76
N PHE A 45 9.80 -2.41 2.92
CA PHE A 45 9.76 -2.23 1.47
C PHE A 45 8.34 -1.99 0.92
N ILE A 46 7.29 -2.42 1.64
CA ILE A 46 5.90 -2.10 1.29
C ILE A 46 5.67 -0.59 1.50
N TYR A 47 6.06 -0.07 2.67
CA TYR A 47 6.03 1.37 2.96
C TYR A 47 6.84 2.18 1.94
N LEU A 48 8.10 1.79 1.70
CA LEU A 48 8.96 2.52 0.77
C LEU A 48 8.45 2.46 -0.66
N THR A 49 7.83 1.36 -1.09
CA THR A 49 7.20 1.28 -2.41
C THR A 49 6.05 2.28 -2.54
N ALA A 50 5.21 2.39 -1.51
CA ALA A 50 4.14 3.39 -1.49
C ALA A 50 4.71 4.82 -1.51
N LYS A 51 5.70 5.11 -0.67
CA LYS A 51 6.35 6.43 -0.59
C LYS A 51 7.04 6.83 -1.89
N TYR A 52 7.92 5.99 -2.43
CA TYR A 52 8.68 6.28 -3.66
C TYR A 52 7.82 6.16 -4.91
N GLY A 53 6.70 5.44 -4.84
CA GLY A 53 5.64 5.47 -5.84
C GLY A 53 4.73 6.70 -5.77
N ALA A 54 4.97 7.61 -4.81
CA ALA A 54 4.15 8.79 -4.54
C ALA A 54 2.66 8.45 -4.33
N ALA A 55 2.38 7.35 -3.63
CA ALA A 55 1.03 6.94 -3.31
C ALA A 55 0.38 7.94 -2.34
N GLU A 56 -0.83 8.38 -2.66
CA GLU A 56 -1.64 9.23 -1.76
C GLU A 56 -2.33 8.39 -0.68
N ILE A 57 -2.62 7.12 -0.99
CA ILE A 57 -3.37 6.20 -0.14
C ILE A 57 -2.71 4.82 -0.16
N PHE A 58 -2.51 4.25 1.02
CA PHE A 58 -2.12 2.87 1.25
C PHE A 58 -3.29 2.09 1.85
N LEU A 59 -3.75 1.06 1.12
CA LEU A 59 -4.86 0.20 1.55
C LEU A 59 -4.33 -1.13 2.09
N SER A 60 -4.59 -1.41 3.36
CA SER A 60 -4.23 -2.68 4.00
C SER A 60 -5.04 -2.93 5.27
N GLU A 61 -5.47 -4.16 5.49
CA GLU A 61 -6.07 -4.55 6.78
C GLU A 61 -5.04 -4.54 7.91
N ASN A 62 -3.75 -4.69 7.60
CA ASN A 62 -2.64 -4.66 8.56
C ASN A 62 -1.84 -3.34 8.48
N ARG A 63 -2.54 -2.21 8.39
CA ARG A 63 -1.93 -0.88 8.17
C ARG A 63 -1.31 -0.22 9.40
N GLU A 64 -1.62 -0.69 10.60
CA GLU A 64 -1.33 0.05 11.85
C GLU A 64 0.16 0.36 12.04
N LEU A 65 1.07 -0.56 11.69
CA LEU A 65 2.51 -0.35 11.84
C LEU A 65 3.06 0.62 10.79
N ILE A 66 2.63 0.50 9.54
CA ILE A 66 3.03 1.41 8.46
C ILE A 66 2.52 2.83 8.74
N LYS A 67 1.29 2.95 9.28
CA LYS A 67 0.67 4.23 9.63
C LYS A 67 1.50 5.08 10.60
N ILE A 68 2.35 4.46 11.42
CA ILE A 68 3.23 5.16 12.38
C ILE A 68 4.25 6.05 11.65
N ILE A 69 4.70 5.64 10.46
CA ILE A 69 5.76 6.30 9.69
C ILE A 69 5.27 6.88 8.35
N ALA A 70 3.99 6.70 8.04
CA ALA A 70 3.38 7.16 6.80
C ALA A 70 3.11 8.67 6.81
N ASP A 71 3.47 9.33 5.71
CA ASP A 71 3.07 10.68 5.35
C ASP A 71 1.87 10.70 4.37
N PHE A 72 1.28 9.53 4.12
CA PHE A 72 0.10 9.29 3.28
C PHE A 72 -1.02 8.58 4.05
N ASP A 73 -2.24 8.62 3.50
CA ASP A 73 -3.42 8.03 4.15
C ASP A 73 -3.30 6.49 4.20
N CYS A 74 -3.35 5.92 5.40
CA CYS A 74 -3.38 4.47 5.61
C CYS A 74 -4.80 4.04 6.02
N LEU A 75 -5.50 3.30 5.15
CA LEU A 75 -6.91 2.93 5.35
C LEU A 75 -7.14 1.41 5.20
N THR A 76 -8.17 0.87 5.87
CA THR A 76 -8.76 -0.41 5.45
C THR A 76 -9.58 -0.22 4.18
N SER A 77 -9.99 -1.33 3.56
CA SER A 77 -10.91 -1.26 2.42
C SER A 77 -12.23 -0.59 2.82
N GLU A 78 -12.74 -0.88 4.02
CA GLU A 78 -13.99 -0.32 4.53
C GLU A 78 -13.89 1.19 4.78
N GLU A 79 -12.81 1.64 5.43
CA GLU A 79 -12.55 3.06 5.67
C GLU A 79 -12.41 3.85 4.36
N PHE A 80 -11.78 3.25 3.36
CA PHE A 80 -11.69 3.86 2.03
C PHE A 80 -13.07 4.00 1.38
N LEU A 81 -13.89 2.95 1.41
CA LEU A 81 -15.25 3.00 0.86
C LEU A 81 -16.09 4.09 1.54
N ASP A 82 -16.04 4.17 2.87
CA ASP A 82 -16.74 5.18 3.66
C ASP A 82 -16.26 6.60 3.36
N LYS A 83 -14.95 6.80 3.22
CA LYS A 83 -14.34 8.11 2.99
C LYS A 83 -14.57 8.63 1.57
N TYR A 84 -14.50 7.76 0.57
CA TYR A 84 -14.40 8.21 -0.83
C TYR A 84 -15.54 7.78 -1.76
N LEU A 85 -16.25 6.69 -1.46
CA LEU A 85 -17.22 6.12 -2.41
C LEU A 85 -18.67 6.24 -1.93
N ARG A 86 -18.94 5.94 -0.66
CA ARG A 86 -20.31 5.94 -0.11
C ARG A 86 -20.90 7.33 0.10
N GLN A 87 -20.07 8.37 -0.03
CA GLN A 87 -20.51 9.77 -0.02
C GLN A 87 -20.89 10.28 -1.42
N MET A 88 -20.68 9.48 -2.47
CA MET A 88 -21.09 9.86 -3.83
C MET A 88 -22.61 9.65 -4.00
N PRO A 89 -23.35 10.63 -4.52
CA PRO A 89 -24.74 10.40 -4.93
C PRO A 89 -24.79 9.34 -6.04
N PRO A 90 -25.90 8.59 -6.15
CA PRO A 90 -26.07 7.53 -7.14
C PRO A 90 -25.98 8.01 -8.59
#